data_AF-A0A9P8C8Y4-F1
#
_entry.id   AF-A0A9P8C8Y4-F1
#
_cell.length_a   1.000
_cell.length_b   1.000
_cell.length_c   1.000
_cell.angle_alpha   90.00
_cell.angle_beta   90.00
_cell.angle_gamma   90.00
#
_symmetry.space_group_name_H-M   'P 1'
#
loop_
_entity.id
_entity.type
_entity.pdbx_description
1 polymer ?
#
loop_
_entity_poly.entity_id
_entity_poly.type
_entity_poly.pdbx_seq_one_letter_code
_entity_poly.pdbx_strand_id
1 'polypeptide(L)'
;MKIIKTTMDMATDEKSYLFFLGEKAREEKRGAHRYPLSLSCTSTSSDLEFYDQRLSEMGDLSFCEEKDTDVNVIEVPESASPSLRKFTNSYGLDCYISKTPVPKSRVISISARSSVGPLQIIETSMRNLLDRYKVGTEFLDLLLSLGEDLKDSEAGLGKMVTREKPGGVYDTSYLYIYPESSKQGSETSWTWRRTAVFHRFDAGAKSHLWILLHPQQTSAAEQRLMKAVGNGTWGENSSINWDQLHLLILSSYTKNWLSYLNHLEASIKEDAKPTLAGTACDLERLQRLQDELIPLNARLATSLGTVRILGNLNTLLWQKKQYDEARFKGISFELGYVKHEMEGYILGVETMRERLKGCLSCISQHLIVRAERQPHKPWFARLKIQ
;
A
#
# COMPACT_ATOMS: atom_id res chain seq x y z
N MET A 1 -34.92 -8.45 -55.71
CA MET A 1 -33.79 -7.77 -55.07
C MET A 1 -34.23 -6.34 -54.76
N LYS A 2 -34.95 -6.16 -53.64
CA LYS A 2 -35.54 -4.89 -53.20
C LYS A 2 -34.62 -4.27 -52.16
N ILE A 3 -34.41 -2.98 -52.32
CA ILE A 3 -33.40 -2.13 -51.72
C ILE A 3 -33.64 -1.96 -50.22
N ILE A 4 -32.53 -2.09 -49.48
CA ILE A 4 -32.33 -1.71 -48.09
C ILE A 4 -32.62 -0.21 -47.93
N LYS A 5 -33.66 0.15 -47.18
CA LYS A 5 -33.81 1.48 -46.54
C LYS A 5 -34.93 1.44 -45.50
N THR A 6 -34.59 1.02 -44.28
CA THR A 6 -35.44 1.23 -43.10
C THR A 6 -34.53 1.47 -41.89
N THR A 7 -33.78 2.55 -41.97
CA THR A 7 -33.08 3.15 -40.82
C THR A 7 -32.71 4.57 -41.21
N MET A 8 -33.57 5.53 -40.85
CA MET A 8 -33.28 6.96 -40.62
C MET A 8 -34.61 7.71 -40.62
N ASP A 9 -35.26 7.76 -39.45
CA ASP A 9 -36.22 8.81 -39.08
C ASP A 9 -36.31 8.86 -37.54
N MET A 10 -35.16 9.03 -36.89
CA MET A 10 -35.09 9.46 -35.49
C MET A 10 -33.98 10.50 -35.35
N ALA A 11 -34.29 11.72 -35.77
CA ALA A 11 -33.51 12.88 -35.39
C ALA A 11 -34.40 14.12 -35.43
N THR A 12 -35.09 14.40 -34.33
CA THR A 12 -35.48 15.75 -33.91
C THR A 12 -36.09 15.73 -32.51
N ASP A 13 -35.34 15.26 -31.51
CA ASP A 13 -35.43 15.91 -30.20
C ASP A 13 -34.13 15.73 -29.42
N GLU A 14 -33.25 16.71 -29.58
CA GLU A 14 -32.01 16.84 -28.82
C GLU A 14 -32.27 16.81 -27.29
N LYS A 15 -33.45 17.26 -26.84
CA LYS A 15 -33.85 17.17 -25.43
C LYS A 15 -34.13 15.74 -24.99
N SER A 16 -34.76 14.92 -25.83
CA SER A 16 -35.01 13.51 -25.52
C SER A 16 -33.71 12.69 -25.47
N TYR A 17 -32.73 12.99 -26.32
CA TYR A 17 -31.40 12.37 -26.25
C TYR A 17 -30.61 12.79 -25.00
N LEU A 18 -30.63 14.09 -24.66
CA LEU A 18 -30.00 14.59 -23.43
C LEU A 18 -30.70 14.07 -22.16
N PHE A 19 -32.03 13.92 -22.17
CA PHE A 19 -32.79 13.33 -21.08
C PHE A 19 -32.45 11.85 -20.88
N PHE A 20 -32.38 11.07 -21.97
CA PHE A 20 -32.02 9.66 -21.92
C PHE A 20 -30.57 9.44 -21.43
N LEU A 21 -29.64 10.29 -21.86
CA LEU A 21 -28.28 10.30 -21.31
C LEU A 21 -28.26 10.68 -19.82
N GLY A 22 -29.14 11.59 -19.39
CA GLY A 22 -29.31 11.98 -18.00
C GLY A 22 -29.89 10.86 -17.12
N GLU A 23 -30.89 10.12 -17.59
CA GLU A 23 -31.45 8.98 -16.86
C GLU A 23 -30.47 7.80 -16.79
N LYS A 24 -29.78 7.48 -17.90
CA LYS A 24 -28.77 6.42 -17.90
C LYS A 24 -27.61 6.75 -16.96
N ALA A 25 -27.15 8.00 -16.94
CA ALA A 25 -26.15 8.47 -15.98
C ALA A 25 -26.66 8.44 -14.52
N ARG A 26 -27.97 8.67 -14.30
CA ARG A 26 -28.60 8.54 -12.97
C ARG A 26 -28.71 7.08 -12.52
N GLU A 27 -29.05 6.15 -13.40
CA GLU A 27 -29.08 4.72 -13.08
C GLU A 27 -27.68 4.14 -12.84
N GLU A 28 -26.69 4.56 -13.62
CA GLU A 28 -25.30 4.15 -13.41
C GLU A 28 -24.75 4.68 -12.07
N LYS A 29 -25.12 5.92 -11.70
CA LYS A 29 -24.91 6.46 -10.35
C LYS A 29 -25.67 5.71 -9.25
N ARG A 30 -26.79 5.04 -9.53
CA ARG A 30 -27.47 4.20 -8.51
C ARG A 30 -26.74 2.87 -8.26
N GLY A 31 -26.03 2.34 -9.24
CA GLY A 31 -25.23 1.12 -9.09
C GLY A 31 -23.96 1.32 -8.25
N ALA A 32 -23.31 2.47 -8.44
CA ALA A 32 -22.18 2.96 -7.65
C ALA A 32 -22.38 2.91 -6.13
N HIS A 33 -23.56 3.32 -5.68
CA HIS A 33 -23.94 3.33 -4.27
C HIS A 33 -24.13 1.93 -3.68
N ARG A 34 -24.03 0.88 -4.49
CA ARG A 34 -24.23 -0.49 -4.03
C ARG A 34 -22.93 -1.25 -3.82
N TYR A 35 -21.75 -0.72 -4.14
CA TYR A 35 -20.51 -1.42 -3.77
C TYR A 35 -20.23 -1.20 -2.28
N PRO A 36 -19.89 -2.23 -1.50
CA PRO A 36 -19.51 -3.60 -1.91
C PRO A 36 -20.67 -4.60 -2.02
N LEU A 37 -21.91 -4.24 -1.67
CA LEU A 37 -23.11 -5.09 -1.78
C LEU A 37 -23.38 -5.64 -3.21
N SER A 38 -22.79 -5.03 -4.25
CA SER A 38 -22.85 -5.48 -5.64
C SER A 38 -21.97 -6.72 -5.93
N LEU A 39 -21.12 -7.13 -4.98
CA LEU A 39 -20.29 -8.33 -5.10
C LEU A 39 -21.15 -9.58 -4.85
N SER A 40 -21.80 -10.06 -5.91
CA SER A 40 -22.79 -11.16 -5.87
C SER A 40 -22.26 -12.57 -5.57
N CYS A 41 -20.98 -12.73 -5.17
CA CYS A 41 -20.28 -14.02 -5.28
C CYS A 41 -19.35 -14.37 -4.11
N THR A 42 -19.42 -13.68 -2.98
CA THR A 42 -18.68 -14.11 -1.77
C THR A 42 -19.60 -14.89 -0.84
N SER A 43 -19.11 -16.01 -0.31
CA SER A 43 -19.86 -16.92 0.57
C SER A 43 -20.26 -16.34 1.94
N THR A 44 -20.05 -15.04 2.15
CA THR A 44 -20.32 -14.32 3.41
C THR A 44 -20.99 -12.99 3.13
N SER A 45 -22.32 -13.00 3.00
CA SER A 45 -23.12 -11.77 2.83
C SER A 45 -23.01 -10.81 4.03
N SER A 46 -22.76 -11.35 5.23
CA SER A 46 -22.55 -10.59 6.47
C SER A 46 -21.40 -9.59 6.39
N ASP A 47 -20.39 -9.89 5.59
CA ASP A 47 -19.15 -9.10 5.55
C ASP A 47 -19.36 -7.85 4.68
N LEU A 48 -20.26 -7.91 3.67
CA LEU A 48 -20.48 -6.81 2.74
C LEU A 48 -21.16 -5.61 3.41
N GLU A 49 -22.14 -5.84 4.29
CA GLU A 49 -22.78 -4.77 5.05
C GLU A 49 -21.79 -4.09 6.01
N PHE A 50 -20.92 -4.87 6.64
CA PHE A 50 -19.84 -4.35 7.48
C PHE A 50 -18.91 -3.43 6.68
N TYR A 51 -18.44 -3.86 5.50
CA TYR A 51 -17.58 -3.02 4.66
C TYR A 51 -18.30 -1.78 4.12
N ASP A 52 -19.57 -1.90 3.75
CA ASP A 52 -20.38 -0.76 3.28
C ASP A 52 -20.46 0.33 4.35
N GLN A 53 -20.80 -0.07 5.58
CA GLN A 53 -20.85 0.79 6.75
C GLN A 53 -19.48 1.42 7.04
N ARG A 54 -18.40 0.62 7.08
CA ARG A 54 -17.05 1.12 7.37
C ARG A 54 -16.56 2.11 6.34
N LEU A 55 -16.84 1.90 5.05
CA LEU A 55 -16.48 2.84 4.00
C LEU A 55 -17.23 4.17 4.16
N SER A 56 -18.51 4.14 4.54
CA SER A 56 -19.30 5.35 4.81
C SER A 56 -18.83 6.09 6.06
N GLU A 57 -18.43 5.36 7.12
CA GLU A 57 -17.84 5.96 8.33
C GLU A 57 -16.49 6.64 8.04
N MET A 58 -15.73 6.13 7.05
CA MET A 58 -14.42 6.69 6.67
C MET A 58 -14.51 7.94 5.81
N GLY A 59 -15.69 8.30 5.29
CA GLY A 59 -15.94 9.37 4.32
C GLY A 59 -14.94 10.53 4.40
N ASP A 60 -15.11 11.42 5.38
CA ASP A 60 -14.29 12.64 5.49
C ASP A 60 -12.87 12.41 6.03
N LEU A 61 -12.59 11.25 6.63
CA LEU A 61 -11.29 10.95 7.24
C LEU A 61 -10.27 10.42 6.22
N SER A 62 -10.73 9.63 5.26
CA SER A 62 -9.86 8.90 4.35
C SER A 62 -10.05 9.25 2.89
N PHE A 63 -11.07 10.03 2.54
CA PHE A 63 -11.31 10.53 1.20
C PHE A 63 -11.30 12.05 1.17
N CYS A 64 -10.89 12.62 0.03
CA CYS A 64 -10.82 14.06 -0.11
C CYS A 64 -12.18 14.65 -0.52
N GLU A 65 -12.28 15.98 -0.54
CA GLU A 65 -13.37 16.67 -1.21
C GLU A 65 -13.21 16.61 -2.75
N GLU A 66 -14.30 16.84 -3.49
CA GLU A 66 -14.34 16.85 -4.96
C GLU A 66 -13.18 17.63 -5.60
N LYS A 67 -12.95 18.87 -5.12
CA LYS A 67 -11.95 19.81 -5.64
C LYS A 67 -10.50 19.36 -5.43
N ASP A 68 -10.31 18.39 -4.54
CA ASP A 68 -9.00 17.92 -4.09
C ASP A 68 -8.61 16.59 -4.74
N THR A 69 -9.46 16.07 -5.64
CA THR A 69 -9.19 14.87 -6.43
C THR A 69 -7.89 15.04 -7.20
N ASP A 70 -6.99 14.07 -7.09
CA ASP A 70 -5.74 14.01 -7.83
C ASP A 70 -5.38 12.54 -8.08
N VAL A 71 -5.77 12.05 -9.25
CA VAL A 71 -5.59 10.64 -9.65
C VAL A 71 -4.83 10.57 -10.96
N ASN A 72 -3.74 9.80 -10.98
CA ASN A 72 -2.99 9.49 -12.18
C ASN A 72 -3.49 8.17 -12.77
N VAL A 73 -3.85 8.16 -14.05
CA VAL A 73 -4.16 6.95 -14.81
C VAL A 73 -3.12 6.80 -15.91
N ILE A 74 -2.33 5.73 -15.83
CA ILE A 74 -1.39 5.33 -16.87
C ILE A 74 -2.02 4.19 -17.66
N GLU A 75 -2.01 4.31 -18.98
CA GLU A 75 -2.47 3.25 -19.86
C GLU A 75 -1.38 2.84 -20.81
N VAL A 76 -1.26 1.53 -21.02
CA VAL A 76 -0.36 0.94 -22.01
C VAL A 76 -1.21 0.25 -23.06
N PRO A 77 -1.42 0.89 -24.22
CA PRO A 77 -2.03 0.22 -25.37
C PRO A 77 -1.08 -0.81 -25.98
N GLU A 78 -1.60 -1.76 -26.75
CA GLU A 78 -0.83 -2.87 -27.33
C GLU A 78 0.22 -2.42 -28.38
N SER A 79 0.01 -1.27 -29.02
CA SER A 79 0.87 -0.81 -30.12
C SER A 79 1.22 0.68 -30.05
N ALA A 80 1.13 1.28 -28.86
CA ALA A 80 1.45 2.69 -28.68
C ALA A 80 2.19 2.94 -27.37
N SER A 81 2.86 4.10 -27.31
CA SER A 81 3.54 4.55 -26.11
C SER A 81 2.56 4.67 -24.94
N PRO A 82 3.01 4.43 -23.70
CA PRO A 82 2.19 4.66 -22.52
C PRO A 82 1.64 6.08 -22.51
N SER A 83 0.36 6.24 -22.18
CA SER A 83 -0.25 7.55 -21.98
C SER A 83 -0.51 7.78 -20.50
N LEU A 84 -0.02 8.90 -19.97
CA LEU A 84 -0.34 9.39 -18.64
C LEU A 84 -1.48 10.41 -18.73
N ARG A 85 -2.54 10.17 -17.95
CA ARG A 85 -3.65 11.12 -17.77
C ARG A 85 -3.77 11.47 -16.30
N LYS A 86 -3.82 12.77 -16.01
CA LYS A 86 -4.04 13.29 -14.65
C LYS A 86 -5.47 13.81 -14.53
N PHE A 87 -6.19 13.36 -13.51
CA PHE A 87 -7.56 13.79 -13.21
C PHE A 87 -7.58 14.62 -11.95
N THR A 88 -8.10 15.84 -12.06
CA THR A 88 -8.19 16.82 -10.96
C THR A 88 -9.63 17.02 -10.44
N ASN A 89 -10.57 16.19 -10.90
CA ASN A 89 -11.96 16.17 -10.45
C ASN A 89 -12.54 14.77 -10.65
N SER A 90 -13.53 14.41 -9.83
CA SER A 90 -14.09 13.06 -9.77
C SER A 90 -14.95 12.75 -11.00
N TYR A 91 -15.71 13.74 -11.49
CA TYR A 91 -16.55 13.58 -12.67
C TYR A 91 -15.75 13.16 -13.91
N GLY A 92 -14.61 13.80 -14.15
CA GLY A 92 -13.71 13.49 -15.25
C GLY A 92 -13.15 12.08 -15.14
N LEU A 93 -12.74 11.67 -13.93
CA LEU A 93 -12.25 10.32 -13.65
C LEU A 93 -13.35 9.28 -13.89
N ASP A 94 -14.53 9.45 -13.29
CA ASP A 94 -15.65 8.50 -13.38
C ASP A 94 -16.15 8.35 -14.82
N CYS A 95 -16.31 9.48 -15.52
CA CYS A 95 -16.68 9.51 -16.94
C CYS A 95 -15.67 8.77 -17.80
N TYR A 96 -14.38 8.93 -17.50
CA TYR A 96 -13.30 8.24 -18.20
C TYR A 96 -13.34 6.73 -17.92
N ILE A 97 -13.41 6.32 -16.67
CA ILE A 97 -13.39 4.91 -16.25
C ILE A 97 -14.63 4.15 -16.74
N SER A 98 -15.80 4.79 -16.81
CA SER A 98 -17.02 4.15 -17.32
C SER A 98 -17.01 3.99 -18.84
N LYS A 99 -16.56 5.02 -19.57
CA LYS A 99 -16.63 5.05 -21.04
C LYS A 99 -15.47 4.37 -21.74
N THR A 100 -14.30 4.32 -21.11
CA THR A 100 -13.14 3.70 -21.73
C THR A 100 -13.16 2.19 -21.56
N PRO A 101 -12.90 1.41 -22.63
CA PRO A 101 -12.65 -0.01 -22.48
C PRO A 101 -11.41 -0.20 -21.62
N VAL A 102 -11.35 -1.32 -20.89
CA VAL A 102 -10.16 -1.67 -20.10
C VAL A 102 -9.02 -1.95 -21.08
N PRO A 103 -7.93 -1.16 -21.07
CA PRO A 103 -6.81 -1.37 -21.96
C PRO A 103 -6.05 -2.63 -21.53
N LYS A 104 -5.08 -3.05 -22.35
CA LYS A 104 -4.19 -4.16 -22.03
C LYS A 104 -3.52 -3.96 -20.68
N SER A 105 -2.99 -2.77 -20.40
CA SER A 105 -2.56 -2.45 -19.02
C SER A 105 -3.07 -1.09 -18.58
N ARG A 106 -3.61 -1.02 -17.36
CA ARG A 106 -3.99 0.22 -16.68
C ARG A 106 -3.39 0.26 -15.28
N VAL A 107 -2.78 1.39 -14.94
CA VAL A 107 -2.35 1.70 -13.57
C VAL A 107 -3.14 2.91 -13.10
N ILE A 108 -3.84 2.76 -11.98
CA ILE A 108 -4.56 3.84 -11.32
C ILE A 108 -3.81 4.15 -10.03
N SER A 109 -3.11 5.27 -10.02
CA SER A 109 -2.29 5.71 -8.89
C SER A 109 -2.99 6.84 -8.15
N ILE A 110 -3.29 6.58 -6.88
CA ILE A 110 -4.06 7.46 -5.99
C ILE A 110 -3.16 7.76 -4.80
N SER A 111 -2.70 9.00 -4.69
CA SER A 111 -1.90 9.46 -3.56
C SER A 111 -2.77 9.98 -2.43
N ALA A 112 -2.27 9.91 -1.20
CA ALA A 112 -2.73 10.72 -0.09
C ALA A 112 -1.96 12.06 -0.04
N ARG A 113 -2.49 13.02 0.73
CA ARG A 113 -1.79 14.28 1.03
C ARG A 113 -0.62 14.10 2.00
N SER A 114 -0.69 13.10 2.87
CA SER A 114 0.32 12.74 3.87
C SER A 114 0.12 11.27 4.31
N SER A 115 0.97 10.73 5.20
CA SER A 115 0.88 9.32 5.67
C SER A 115 -0.49 8.93 6.25
N VAL A 116 -1.15 9.90 6.87
CA VAL A 116 -2.41 9.75 7.60
C VAL A 116 -3.49 10.67 7.02
N GLY A 117 -3.17 11.37 5.92
CA GLY A 117 -4.11 12.25 5.25
C GLY A 117 -5.06 11.46 4.34
N PRO A 118 -6.16 12.09 3.92
CA PRO A 118 -7.10 11.47 3.01
C PRO A 118 -6.44 11.17 1.66
N LEU A 119 -6.89 10.07 1.04
CA LEU A 119 -6.62 9.75 -0.36
C LEU A 119 -7.24 10.83 -1.24
N GLN A 120 -6.55 11.20 -2.31
CA GLN A 120 -6.98 12.24 -3.26
C GLN A 120 -7.97 11.71 -4.29
N ILE A 121 -8.99 11.02 -3.78
CA ILE A 121 -10.17 10.55 -4.50
C ILE A 121 -11.35 10.65 -3.53
N ILE A 122 -12.52 11.02 -4.03
CA ILE A 122 -13.74 11.02 -3.23
C ILE A 122 -14.25 9.58 -3.03
N GLU A 123 -15.00 9.35 -1.94
CA GLU A 123 -15.54 8.02 -1.60
C GLU A 123 -16.35 7.41 -2.75
N THR A 124 -17.25 8.19 -3.39
CA THR A 124 -18.12 7.66 -4.45
C THR A 124 -17.34 7.21 -5.68
N SER A 125 -16.26 7.91 -6.05
CA SER A 125 -15.41 7.52 -7.18
C SER A 125 -14.52 6.34 -6.83
N MET A 126 -14.08 6.19 -5.58
CA MET A 126 -13.45 4.95 -5.13
C MET A 126 -14.41 3.77 -5.26
N ARG A 127 -15.65 3.90 -4.76
CA ARG A 127 -16.68 2.86 -4.91
C ARG A 127 -16.98 2.54 -6.37
N ASN A 128 -17.10 3.55 -7.23
CA ASN A 128 -17.27 3.39 -8.69
C ASN A 128 -16.15 2.56 -9.29
N LEU A 129 -14.92 2.90 -8.95
CA LEU A 129 -13.73 2.26 -9.46
C LEU A 129 -13.66 0.79 -9.01
N LEU A 130 -13.88 0.52 -7.72
CA LEU A 130 -13.87 -0.82 -7.18
C LEU A 130 -15.02 -1.68 -7.73
N ASP A 131 -16.22 -1.10 -7.92
CA ASP A 131 -17.36 -1.78 -8.54
C ASP A 131 -17.11 -2.11 -10.02
N ARG A 132 -16.64 -1.12 -10.78
CA ARG A 132 -16.35 -1.24 -12.21
C ARG A 132 -15.41 -2.40 -12.48
N TYR A 133 -14.40 -2.54 -11.63
CA TYR A 133 -13.41 -3.60 -11.73
C TYR A 133 -13.70 -4.83 -10.89
N LYS A 134 -14.83 -4.88 -10.17
CA LYS A 134 -15.19 -6.01 -9.30
C LYS A 134 -14.02 -6.42 -8.39
N VAL A 135 -13.45 -5.43 -7.72
CA VAL A 135 -12.36 -5.62 -6.75
C VAL A 135 -12.94 -6.27 -5.50
N GLY A 136 -12.31 -7.37 -5.06
CA GLY A 136 -12.78 -8.14 -3.91
C GLY A 136 -12.61 -7.40 -2.58
N THR A 137 -13.33 -7.86 -1.56
CA THR A 137 -13.33 -7.28 -0.22
C THR A 137 -11.96 -7.38 0.48
N GLU A 138 -11.10 -8.31 0.08
CA GLU A 138 -9.73 -8.43 0.60
C GLU A 138 -8.88 -7.16 0.38
N PHE A 139 -9.22 -6.35 -0.63
CA PHE A 139 -8.56 -5.06 -0.83
C PHE A 139 -9.16 -3.97 0.05
N LEU A 140 -10.41 -4.12 0.48
CA LEU A 140 -11.05 -3.18 1.40
C LEU A 140 -10.39 -3.20 2.76
N ASP A 141 -9.99 -4.36 3.29
CA ASP A 141 -9.20 -4.41 4.53
C ASP A 141 -7.96 -3.52 4.45
N LEU A 142 -7.29 -3.52 3.30
CA LEU A 142 -6.09 -2.71 3.08
C LEU A 142 -6.45 -1.23 2.92
N LEU A 143 -7.49 -0.90 2.17
CA LEU A 143 -8.00 0.47 2.02
C LEU A 143 -8.42 1.06 3.36
N LEU A 144 -9.19 0.30 4.16
CA LEU A 144 -9.68 0.73 5.46
C LEU A 144 -8.54 0.93 6.47
N SER A 145 -7.41 0.25 6.28
CA SER A 145 -6.21 0.46 7.09
C SER A 145 -5.43 1.74 6.74
N LEU A 146 -5.83 2.49 5.72
CA LEU A 146 -5.21 3.76 5.34
C LEU A 146 -5.89 4.94 6.05
N GLY A 147 -5.10 5.94 6.45
CA GLY A 147 -5.60 7.16 7.11
C GLY A 147 -5.56 7.10 8.65
N GLU A 148 -5.44 5.92 9.25
CA GLU A 148 -5.27 5.79 10.72
C GLU A 148 -3.79 5.73 11.13
N ASP A 149 -3.45 6.10 12.36
CA ASP A 149 -2.11 5.80 12.89
C ASP A 149 -1.88 4.29 12.96
N LEU A 150 -0.64 3.86 12.66
CA LEU A 150 -0.27 2.46 12.70
C LEU A 150 -0.30 1.93 14.14
N LYS A 151 -1.19 0.98 14.40
CA LYS A 151 -1.29 0.31 15.70
C LYS A 151 -0.33 -0.87 15.75
N ASP A 152 0.24 -1.16 16.91
CA ASP A 152 1.12 -2.33 17.06
C ASP A 152 0.37 -3.66 16.86
N SER A 153 -0.94 -3.69 17.15
CA SER A 153 -1.82 -4.82 16.82
C SER A 153 -1.88 -5.13 15.32
N GLU A 154 -1.55 -4.15 14.46
CA GLU A 154 -1.56 -4.26 13.01
C GLU A 154 -0.16 -4.54 12.44
N ALA A 155 0.85 -4.78 13.28
CA ALA A 155 2.21 -5.01 12.82
C ALA A 155 2.35 -6.23 11.88
N GLY A 156 1.41 -7.17 11.93
CA GLY A 156 1.31 -8.33 11.01
C GLY A 156 0.37 -8.14 9.82
N LEU A 157 -0.29 -6.98 9.69
CA LEU A 157 -1.24 -6.69 8.62
C LEU A 157 -0.51 -6.43 7.30
N GLY A 158 -1.12 -6.85 6.19
CA GLY A 158 -0.65 -6.47 4.85
C GLY A 158 0.10 -7.54 4.08
N LYS A 159 0.21 -8.75 4.63
CA LYS A 159 0.79 -9.89 3.90
C LYS A 159 0.02 -10.10 2.61
N MET A 160 0.76 -10.33 1.53
CA MET A 160 0.15 -10.57 0.22
C MET A 160 -0.85 -11.71 0.21
N VAL A 161 -1.96 -11.47 -0.48
CA VAL A 161 -2.97 -12.46 -0.79
C VAL A 161 -3.08 -12.53 -2.30
N THR A 162 -3.16 -13.75 -2.84
CA THR A 162 -3.42 -13.98 -4.26
C THR A 162 -4.62 -14.92 -4.38
N ARG A 163 -5.62 -14.51 -5.16
CA ARG A 163 -6.81 -15.29 -5.48
C ARG A 163 -6.81 -15.60 -6.97
N GLU A 164 -6.79 -16.89 -7.30
CA GLU A 164 -7.06 -17.34 -8.67
C GLU A 164 -8.58 -17.33 -8.90
N LYS A 165 -9.00 -16.72 -9.99
CA LYS A 165 -10.36 -16.64 -10.51
C LYS A 165 -10.47 -17.52 -11.77
N PRO A 166 -11.69 -17.93 -12.16
CA PRO A 166 -11.91 -18.64 -13.41
C PRO A 166 -11.29 -17.91 -14.61
N GLY A 167 -10.79 -18.67 -15.58
CA GLY A 167 -10.17 -18.11 -16.79
C GLY A 167 -8.69 -17.71 -16.65
N GLY A 168 -8.02 -18.09 -15.55
CA GLY A 168 -6.61 -17.76 -15.35
C GLY A 168 -6.39 -16.29 -14.99
N VAL A 169 -7.35 -15.72 -14.27
CA VAL A 169 -7.27 -14.37 -13.71
C VAL A 169 -6.75 -14.44 -12.28
N TYR A 170 -5.79 -13.61 -11.91
CA TYR A 170 -5.19 -13.57 -10.58
C TYR A 170 -5.37 -12.19 -10.00
N ASP A 171 -6.08 -12.11 -8.88
CA ASP A 171 -6.16 -10.89 -8.07
C ASP A 171 -5.15 -11.01 -6.95
N THR A 172 -4.25 -10.05 -6.85
CA THR A 172 -3.23 -9.95 -5.83
C THR A 172 -3.41 -8.64 -5.08
N SER A 173 -3.35 -8.69 -3.75
CA SER A 173 -3.35 -7.48 -2.93
C SER A 173 -2.37 -7.59 -1.75
N TYR A 174 -1.76 -6.48 -1.36
CA TYR A 174 -0.92 -6.37 -0.16
C TYR A 174 -0.78 -4.92 0.31
N LEU A 175 -0.40 -4.75 1.57
CA LEU A 175 -0.04 -3.46 2.16
C LEU A 175 1.45 -3.51 2.52
N TYR A 176 2.25 -2.67 1.89
CA TYR A 176 3.66 -2.54 2.19
C TYR A 176 3.90 -1.40 3.17
N ILE A 177 4.38 -1.75 4.36
CA ILE A 177 4.70 -0.82 5.45
C ILE A 177 6.21 -0.63 5.50
N TYR A 178 6.68 0.61 5.49
CA TYR A 178 8.10 0.93 5.49
C TYR A 178 8.37 2.26 6.20
N PRO A 179 9.57 2.43 6.79
CA PRO A 179 9.97 3.71 7.36
C PRO A 179 10.41 4.67 6.25
N GLU A 180 10.20 5.97 6.43
CA GLU A 180 10.83 7.03 5.63
C GLU A 180 11.40 8.09 6.57
N SER A 181 12.62 8.53 6.27
CA SER A 181 13.26 9.64 6.99
C SER A 181 12.91 10.97 6.33
N SER A 182 12.58 11.97 7.13
CA SER A 182 12.59 13.38 6.74
C SER A 182 13.62 14.15 7.55
N LYS A 183 14.33 15.07 6.90
CA LYS A 183 15.26 15.98 7.59
C LYS A 183 14.52 17.25 7.96
N GLN A 184 14.50 17.60 9.23
CA GLN A 184 13.99 18.87 9.73
C GLN A 184 15.12 19.59 10.47
N GLY A 185 15.85 20.44 9.75
CA GLY A 185 17.08 21.05 10.26
C GLY A 185 18.19 20.00 10.45
N SER A 186 18.73 19.90 11.67
CA SER A 186 19.74 18.90 12.04
C SER A 186 19.14 17.56 12.48
N GLU A 187 17.85 17.51 12.77
CA GLU A 187 17.19 16.31 13.28
C GLU A 187 16.60 15.47 12.13
N THR A 188 16.74 14.16 12.25
CA THR A 188 16.12 13.20 11.32
C THR A 188 14.91 12.61 12.01
N SER A 189 13.72 12.91 11.51
CA SER A 189 12.48 12.29 11.97
C SER A 189 12.14 11.10 11.07
N TRP A 190 11.57 10.07 11.66
CA TRP A 190 11.11 8.88 10.94
C TRP A 190 9.59 8.83 10.95
N THR A 191 9.01 8.49 9.81
CA THR A 191 7.57 8.32 9.67
C THR A 191 7.28 6.99 9.01
N TRP A 192 6.32 6.26 9.57
CA TRP A 192 5.81 5.07 8.95
C TRP A 192 4.92 5.42 7.76
N ARG A 193 5.16 4.73 6.66
CA ARG A 193 4.47 4.92 5.39
C ARG A 193 3.84 3.60 4.98
N ARG A 194 2.74 3.70 4.23
CA ARG A 194 1.96 2.56 3.76
C ARG A 194 1.66 2.73 2.28
N THR A 195 1.90 1.69 1.51
CA THR A 195 1.43 1.60 0.13
C THR A 195 0.57 0.35 -0.02
N ALA A 196 -0.72 0.52 -0.28
CA ALA A 196 -1.60 -0.59 -0.63
C ALA A 196 -1.57 -0.81 -2.14
N VAL A 197 -1.46 -2.08 -2.52
CA VAL A 197 -1.37 -2.50 -3.91
C VAL A 197 -2.48 -3.49 -4.17
N PHE A 198 -3.25 -3.24 -5.23
CA PHE A 198 -4.05 -4.25 -5.90
C PHE A 198 -3.54 -4.45 -7.32
N HIS A 199 -3.43 -5.70 -7.73
CA HIS A 199 -3.04 -6.10 -9.05
C HIS A 199 -3.94 -7.23 -9.54
N ARG A 200 -4.60 -7.03 -10.68
CA ARG A 200 -5.22 -8.11 -11.44
C ARG A 200 -4.38 -8.43 -12.66
N PHE A 201 -4.05 -9.71 -12.83
CA PHE A 201 -3.49 -10.25 -14.06
C PHE A 201 -4.48 -11.20 -14.71
N ASP A 202 -4.86 -10.93 -15.96
CA ASP A 202 -5.62 -11.84 -16.80
C ASP A 202 -4.68 -12.52 -17.80
N ALA A 203 -4.42 -13.81 -17.61
CA ALA A 203 -3.53 -14.58 -18.48
C ALA A 203 -4.09 -14.77 -19.89
N GLY A 204 -5.42 -14.87 -20.04
CA GLY A 204 -6.07 -15.06 -21.33
C GLY A 204 -6.05 -13.79 -22.17
N ALA A 205 -6.41 -12.66 -21.57
CA ALA A 205 -6.37 -11.35 -22.23
C ALA A 205 -4.97 -10.72 -22.24
N LYS A 206 -4.00 -11.32 -21.54
CA LYS A 206 -2.68 -10.73 -21.24
C LYS A 206 -2.81 -9.30 -20.73
N SER A 207 -3.77 -9.09 -19.83
CA SER A 207 -4.12 -7.76 -19.35
C SER A 207 -3.81 -7.55 -17.87
N HIS A 208 -3.62 -6.29 -17.50
CA HIS A 208 -3.20 -5.88 -16.18
C HIS A 208 -4.01 -4.69 -15.69
N LEU A 209 -4.51 -4.78 -14.47
CA LEU A 209 -5.10 -3.66 -13.75
C LEU A 209 -4.35 -3.48 -12.44
N TRP A 210 -3.87 -2.27 -12.20
CA TRP A 210 -3.25 -1.89 -10.94
C TRP A 210 -4.04 -0.76 -10.29
N ILE A 211 -4.22 -0.88 -8.98
CA ILE A 211 -4.69 0.22 -8.14
C ILE A 211 -3.63 0.39 -7.05
N LEU A 212 -2.96 1.54 -7.05
CA LEU A 212 -1.92 1.90 -6.09
C LEU A 212 -2.46 2.99 -5.18
N LEU A 213 -2.50 2.72 -3.89
CA LEU A 213 -2.81 3.71 -2.86
C LEU A 213 -1.53 4.00 -2.09
N HIS A 214 -1.02 5.22 -2.15
CA HIS A 214 0.32 5.53 -1.64
C HIS A 214 0.36 6.89 -0.92
N PRO A 215 1.35 7.15 -0.05
CA PRO A 215 1.21 8.15 1.01
C PRO A 215 1.43 9.61 0.55
N GLN A 216 1.96 9.82 -0.66
CA GLN A 216 2.27 11.16 -1.17
C GLN A 216 2.40 11.18 -2.70
N GLN A 217 2.02 12.30 -3.33
CA GLN A 217 2.09 12.50 -4.79
C GLN A 217 3.46 12.25 -5.41
N THR A 218 4.52 12.46 -4.63
CA THR A 218 5.91 12.38 -5.08
C THR A 218 6.64 11.23 -4.40
N SER A 219 5.94 10.13 -4.08
CA SER A 219 6.53 8.94 -3.48
C SER A 219 7.65 8.38 -4.37
N ALA A 220 8.67 7.75 -3.78
CA ALA A 220 9.80 7.23 -4.54
C ALA A 220 9.37 6.22 -5.62
N ALA A 221 8.38 5.37 -5.32
CA ALA A 221 7.80 4.44 -6.28
C ALA A 221 7.05 5.17 -7.41
N GLU A 222 6.22 6.17 -7.09
CA GLU A 222 5.51 6.97 -8.10
C GLU A 222 6.49 7.71 -9.02
N GLN A 223 7.53 8.35 -8.47
CA GLN A 223 8.55 9.04 -9.26
C GLN A 223 9.29 8.08 -10.20
N ARG A 224 9.66 6.89 -9.72
CA ARG A 224 10.30 5.85 -10.55
C ARG A 224 9.37 5.34 -11.63
N LEU A 225 8.08 5.15 -11.32
CA LEU A 225 7.06 4.77 -12.28
C LEU A 225 6.88 5.85 -13.36
N MET A 226 6.73 7.11 -12.97
CA MET A 226 6.57 8.22 -13.91
C MET A 226 7.82 8.42 -14.78
N LYS A 227 9.01 8.24 -14.23
CA LYS A 227 10.26 8.25 -15.00
C LYS A 227 10.32 7.09 -16.01
N ALA A 228 9.90 5.90 -15.61
CA ALA A 228 9.84 4.74 -16.51
C ALA A 228 8.85 4.95 -17.67
N VAL A 229 7.69 5.54 -17.37
CA VAL A 229 6.68 5.93 -18.36
C VAL A 229 7.23 6.99 -19.30
N GLY A 230 7.83 8.07 -18.78
CA GLY A 230 8.37 9.18 -19.58
C GLY A 230 9.54 8.78 -20.48
N ASN A 231 10.35 7.82 -20.07
CA ASN A 231 11.47 7.31 -20.85
C ASN A 231 11.05 6.27 -21.91
N GLY A 232 9.77 5.89 -21.99
CA GLY A 232 9.32 4.81 -22.87
C GLY A 232 9.86 3.43 -22.47
N THR A 233 10.41 3.28 -21.26
CA THR A 233 10.90 1.99 -20.74
C THR A 233 9.78 1.16 -20.12
N TRP A 234 8.53 1.55 -20.31
CA TRP A 234 7.33 0.88 -19.84
C TRP A 234 6.46 0.44 -21.04
N GLY A 235 5.99 -0.81 -21.06
CA GLY A 235 5.32 -1.41 -22.22
C GLY A 235 5.75 -2.85 -22.52
N GLU A 236 4.99 -3.54 -23.39
CA GLU A 236 5.15 -4.97 -23.66
C GLU A 236 6.49 -5.34 -24.34
N ASN A 237 7.05 -4.40 -25.12
CA ASN A 237 8.40 -4.53 -25.71
C ASN A 237 9.48 -3.86 -24.85
N SER A 238 9.10 -3.26 -23.73
CA SER A 238 10.03 -2.59 -22.84
C SER A 238 10.53 -3.54 -21.77
N SER A 239 11.67 -3.20 -21.17
CA SER A 239 12.21 -3.97 -20.06
C SER A 239 11.29 -4.01 -18.85
N ILE A 240 10.31 -3.09 -18.70
CA ILE A 240 9.45 -3.00 -17.51
C ILE A 240 8.07 -3.62 -17.75
N ASN A 241 7.95 -4.85 -17.27
CA ASN A 241 6.72 -5.64 -17.23
C ASN A 241 5.94 -5.45 -15.92
N TRP A 242 4.70 -5.94 -15.89
CA TRP A 242 3.79 -5.88 -14.73
C TRP A 242 4.38 -6.46 -13.42
N ASP A 243 5.04 -7.61 -13.46
CA ASP A 243 5.76 -8.20 -12.32
C ASP A 243 6.84 -7.27 -11.77
N GLN A 244 7.40 -6.41 -12.62
CA GLN A 244 8.41 -5.45 -12.19
C GLN A 244 7.81 -4.27 -11.45
N LEU A 245 6.50 -4.02 -11.51
CA LEU A 245 5.89 -2.98 -10.67
C LEU A 245 5.91 -3.38 -9.20
N HIS A 246 5.68 -4.66 -8.89
CA HIS A 246 5.86 -5.18 -7.54
C HIS A 246 7.31 -5.00 -7.07
N LEU A 247 8.28 -5.38 -7.90
CA LEU A 247 9.71 -5.21 -7.62
C LEU A 247 10.11 -3.73 -7.49
N LEU A 248 9.56 -2.86 -8.33
CA LEU A 248 9.79 -1.42 -8.30
C LEU A 248 9.31 -0.85 -6.97
N ILE A 249 8.10 -1.19 -6.53
CA ILE A 249 7.55 -0.74 -5.24
C ILE A 249 8.43 -1.25 -4.10
N LEU A 250 8.72 -2.55 -4.04
CA LEU A 250 9.53 -3.15 -2.98
C LEU A 250 10.92 -2.52 -2.92
N SER A 251 11.65 -2.52 -4.04
CA SER A 251 13.00 -1.97 -4.13
C SER A 251 13.07 -0.47 -3.86
N SER A 252 11.99 0.28 -4.02
CA SER A 252 11.95 1.72 -3.72
C SER A 252 12.13 2.01 -2.23
N TYR A 253 11.75 1.06 -1.36
CA TYR A 253 11.73 1.29 0.08
C TYR A 253 12.50 0.26 0.90
N THR A 254 12.96 -0.86 0.30
CA THR A 254 13.76 -1.87 1.02
C THR A 254 14.96 -1.25 1.75
N LYS A 255 15.71 -0.36 1.10
CA LYS A 255 16.89 0.28 1.72
C LYS A 255 16.54 1.27 2.83
N ASN A 256 15.29 1.72 2.94
CA ASN A 256 14.87 2.57 4.04
C ASN A 256 14.91 1.82 5.37
N TRP A 257 14.62 0.52 5.36
CA TRP A 257 14.75 -0.33 6.55
C TRP A 257 16.18 -0.34 7.08
N LEU A 258 17.18 -0.54 6.21
CA LEU A 258 18.58 -0.49 6.63
C LEU A 258 18.94 0.85 7.32
N SER A 259 18.56 1.97 6.69
CA SER A 259 18.83 3.30 7.24
C SER A 259 18.12 3.51 8.59
N TYR A 260 16.91 3.01 8.75
CA TYR A 260 16.15 3.09 9.99
C TYR A 260 16.74 2.22 11.10
N LEU A 261 17.13 0.97 10.79
CA LEU A 261 17.78 0.09 11.75
C LEU A 261 19.13 0.66 12.22
N ASN A 262 19.90 1.27 11.32
CA ASN A 262 21.13 1.98 11.70
C ASN A 262 20.86 3.17 12.65
N HIS A 263 19.75 3.89 12.43
CA HIS A 263 19.32 4.96 13.34
C HIS A 263 18.98 4.40 14.72
N LEU A 264 18.18 3.34 14.81
CA LEU A 264 17.84 2.70 16.09
C LEU A 264 19.09 2.16 16.80
N GLU A 265 20.02 1.54 16.07
CA GLU A 265 21.27 1.05 16.65
C GLU A 265 22.11 2.19 17.22
N ALA A 266 22.16 3.34 16.54
CA ALA A 266 22.85 4.53 17.03
C ALA A 266 22.19 5.08 18.31
N SER A 267 20.86 5.15 18.36
CA SER A 267 20.11 5.57 19.57
C SER A 267 20.37 4.62 20.74
N ILE A 268 20.35 3.30 20.51
CA ILE A 268 20.70 2.31 21.54
C ILE A 268 22.13 2.52 22.03
N LYS A 269 23.10 2.75 21.12
CA LYS A 269 24.50 3.01 21.50
C LYS A 269 24.65 4.28 22.32
N GLU A 270 23.90 5.33 22.01
CA GLU A 270 23.94 6.60 22.72
C GLU A 270 23.34 6.48 24.12
N ASP A 271 22.13 5.94 24.23
CA ASP A 271 21.41 5.78 25.50
C ASP A 271 22.00 4.68 26.40
N ALA A 272 22.66 3.68 25.81
CA ALA A 272 23.36 2.63 26.57
C ALA A 272 24.78 3.02 26.99
N LYS A 273 25.28 4.23 26.65
CA LYS A 273 26.56 4.70 27.21
C LYS A 273 26.40 4.70 28.73
N PRO A 274 27.18 3.91 29.46
CA PRO A 274 27.06 3.86 30.90
C PRO A 274 27.58 5.19 31.45
N THR A 275 26.69 6.17 31.58
CA THR A 275 26.89 7.18 32.60
C THR A 275 26.97 6.40 33.89
N LEU A 276 28.12 6.47 34.59
CA LEU A 276 28.35 5.91 35.93
C LEU A 276 27.26 6.31 36.95
N ALA A 277 26.38 7.24 36.57
CA ALA A 277 25.25 7.76 37.32
C ALA A 277 23.89 7.12 36.98
N GLY A 278 23.82 6.13 36.05
CA GLY A 278 22.62 5.47 35.51
C GLY A 278 21.30 5.92 36.14
N THR A 279 20.52 6.66 35.38
CA THR A 279 19.32 7.35 35.87
C THR A 279 18.04 6.64 35.45
N ALA A 280 16.93 6.93 36.13
CA ALA A 280 15.61 6.44 35.72
C ALA A 280 15.23 6.91 34.29
N CYS A 281 15.70 8.10 33.89
CA CYS A 281 15.51 8.64 32.54
C CYS A 281 16.18 7.76 31.46
N ASP A 282 17.35 7.20 31.76
CA ASP A 282 18.06 6.30 30.84
C ASP A 282 17.28 4.98 30.67
N LEU A 283 16.68 4.48 31.75
CA LEU A 283 15.82 3.29 31.70
C LEU A 283 14.56 3.53 30.86
N GLU A 284 13.88 4.67 31.05
CA GLU A 284 12.69 5.04 30.28
C GLU A 284 12.98 5.21 28.78
N ARG A 285 14.15 5.75 28.41
CA ARG A 285 14.59 5.83 27.01
C ARG A 285 14.80 4.46 26.39
N LEU A 286 15.52 3.58 27.08
CA LEU A 286 15.76 2.22 26.60
C LEU A 286 14.47 1.38 26.53
N GLN A 287 13.52 1.60 27.44
CA GLN A 287 12.19 0.98 27.37
C GLN A 287 11.41 1.45 26.13
N ARG A 288 11.42 2.76 25.83
CA ARG A 288 10.80 3.27 24.60
C ARG A 288 11.41 2.66 23.34
N LEU A 289 12.75 2.53 23.28
CA LEU A 289 13.41 1.83 22.17
C LEU A 289 13.03 0.35 22.10
N GLN A 290 12.76 -0.29 23.24
CA GLN A 290 12.30 -1.68 23.27
C GLN A 290 10.90 -1.80 22.67
N ASP A 291 10.00 -0.91 23.05
CA ASP A 291 8.64 -0.85 22.53
C ASP A 291 8.64 -0.58 21.01
N GLU A 292 9.53 0.29 20.54
CA GLU A 292 9.69 0.57 19.10
C GLU A 292 10.23 -0.63 18.31
N LEU A 293 11.09 -1.47 18.89
CA LEU A 293 11.64 -2.66 18.25
C LEU A 293 10.65 -3.83 18.16
N ILE A 294 9.73 -3.97 19.12
CA ILE A 294 8.77 -5.09 19.19
C ILE A 294 7.99 -5.29 17.88
N PRO A 295 7.32 -4.28 17.30
CA PRO A 295 6.51 -4.47 16.10
C PRO A 295 7.35 -4.66 14.82
N LEU A 296 8.65 -4.32 14.82
CA LEU A 296 9.46 -4.34 13.59
C LEU A 296 9.61 -5.73 12.99
N ASN A 297 9.79 -6.74 13.84
CA ASN A 297 9.89 -8.13 13.38
C ASN A 297 8.62 -8.56 12.65
N ALA A 298 7.44 -8.23 13.17
CA ALA A 298 6.18 -8.56 12.52
C ALA A 298 6.02 -7.81 11.18
N ARG A 299 6.37 -6.52 11.12
CA ARG A 299 6.30 -5.71 9.88
C ARG A 299 7.25 -6.22 8.80
N LEU A 300 8.50 -6.53 9.16
CA LEU A 300 9.49 -7.11 8.27
C LEU A 300 9.11 -8.53 7.83
N ALA A 301 8.62 -9.37 8.74
CA ALA A 301 8.16 -10.73 8.42
C ALA A 301 6.96 -10.70 7.46
N THR A 302 6.06 -9.73 7.60
CA THR A 302 4.94 -9.51 6.69
C THR A 302 5.45 -9.14 5.28
N SER A 303 6.38 -8.20 5.19
CA SER A 303 7.02 -7.79 3.93
C SER A 303 7.76 -8.95 3.26
N LEU A 304 8.50 -9.75 4.05
CA LEU A 304 9.14 -10.99 3.60
C LEU A 304 8.11 -12.03 3.13
N GLY A 305 6.95 -12.12 3.79
CA GLY A 305 5.82 -12.92 3.36
C GLY A 305 5.33 -12.54 1.97
N THR A 306 5.22 -11.24 1.68
CA THR A 306 4.89 -10.72 0.35
C THR A 306 5.93 -11.13 -0.70
N VAL A 307 7.23 -10.98 -0.41
CA VAL A 307 8.31 -11.39 -1.33
C VAL A 307 8.24 -12.90 -1.62
N ARG A 308 7.98 -13.73 -0.60
CA ARG A 308 7.84 -15.18 -0.76
C ARG A 308 6.65 -15.55 -1.63
N ILE A 309 5.50 -14.88 -1.46
CA ILE A 309 4.31 -15.12 -2.28
C ILE A 309 4.53 -14.67 -3.73
N LEU A 310 5.21 -13.55 -3.96
CA LEU A 310 5.65 -13.16 -5.31
C LEU A 310 6.56 -14.22 -5.95
N GLY A 311 7.47 -14.83 -5.18
CA GLY A 311 8.32 -15.92 -5.68
C GLY A 311 7.50 -17.16 -6.09
N ASN A 312 6.49 -17.51 -5.30
CA ASN A 312 5.56 -18.60 -5.62
C ASN A 312 4.74 -18.27 -6.87
N LEU A 313 4.24 -17.03 -6.99
CA LEU A 313 3.49 -16.58 -8.15
C LEU A 313 4.36 -16.59 -9.42
N ASN A 314 5.61 -16.13 -9.35
CA ASN A 314 6.55 -16.19 -10.45
C ASN A 314 6.77 -17.64 -10.93
N THR A 315 6.93 -18.57 -9.99
CA THR A 315 7.06 -20.01 -10.29
C THR A 315 5.80 -20.56 -10.96
N LEU A 316 4.62 -20.23 -10.43
CA LEU A 316 3.33 -20.66 -10.99
C LEU A 316 3.14 -20.17 -12.43
N LEU A 317 3.46 -18.91 -12.69
CA LEU A 317 3.31 -18.28 -14.01
C LEU A 317 4.26 -18.89 -15.03
N TRP A 318 5.51 -19.18 -14.63
CA TRP A 318 6.45 -19.91 -15.47
C TRP A 318 5.95 -21.33 -15.79
N GLN A 319 5.46 -22.07 -14.80
CA GLN A 319 4.88 -23.41 -15.00
C GLN A 319 3.66 -23.39 -15.94
N LYS A 320 2.83 -22.35 -15.85
CA LYS A 320 1.69 -22.09 -16.75
C LYS A 320 2.10 -21.47 -18.10
N LYS A 321 3.40 -21.43 -18.42
CA LYS A 321 3.98 -20.90 -19.66
C LYS A 321 3.60 -19.45 -19.97
N GLN A 322 3.33 -18.66 -18.91
CA GLN A 322 3.08 -17.23 -19.03
C GLN A 322 4.38 -16.43 -19.13
N TYR A 323 5.48 -16.98 -18.61
CA TYR A 323 6.83 -16.42 -18.70
C TYR A 323 7.77 -17.35 -19.45
N ASP A 324 8.70 -16.77 -20.20
CA ASP A 324 9.89 -17.48 -20.65
C ASP A 324 10.89 -17.69 -19.49
N GLU A 325 11.89 -18.53 -19.74
CA GLU A 325 12.91 -18.88 -18.75
C GLU A 325 13.77 -17.69 -18.32
N ALA A 326 14.12 -16.80 -19.26
CA ALA A 326 14.97 -15.64 -18.99
C ALA A 326 14.27 -14.69 -18.02
N ARG A 327 12.98 -14.40 -18.26
CA ARG A 327 12.14 -13.58 -17.40
C ARG A 327 11.92 -14.21 -16.03
N PHE A 328 11.59 -15.51 -15.97
CA PHE A 328 11.46 -16.24 -14.71
C PHE A 328 12.73 -16.14 -13.85
N LYS A 329 13.91 -16.34 -14.46
CA LYS A 329 15.21 -16.24 -13.78
C LYS A 329 15.51 -14.82 -13.32
N GLY A 330 15.26 -13.82 -14.16
CA GLY A 330 15.46 -12.41 -13.81
C GLY A 330 14.63 -12.00 -12.59
N ILE A 331 13.33 -12.30 -12.59
CA ILE A 331 12.45 -12.02 -11.45
C ILE A 331 12.90 -12.79 -10.21
N SER A 332 13.25 -14.07 -10.36
CA SER A 332 13.70 -14.91 -9.23
C SER A 332 14.98 -14.37 -8.59
N PHE A 333 15.91 -13.85 -9.40
CA PHE A 333 17.14 -13.22 -8.92
C PHE A 333 16.85 -11.96 -8.09
N GLU A 334 16.03 -11.06 -8.62
CA GLU A 334 15.65 -9.82 -7.93
C GLU A 334 14.86 -10.09 -6.63
N LEU A 335 13.90 -11.02 -6.67
CA LEU A 335 13.18 -11.44 -5.46
C LEU A 335 14.11 -12.10 -4.44
N GLY A 336 15.08 -12.88 -4.90
CA GLY A 336 16.12 -13.48 -4.05
C GLY A 336 16.95 -12.41 -3.33
N TYR A 337 17.33 -11.35 -4.02
CA TYR A 337 18.03 -10.20 -3.43
C TYR A 337 17.20 -9.50 -2.36
N VAL A 338 15.95 -9.11 -2.67
CA VAL A 338 15.06 -8.44 -1.70
C VAL A 338 14.76 -9.34 -0.50
N LYS A 339 14.56 -10.65 -0.73
CA LYS A 339 14.37 -11.65 0.33
C LYS A 339 15.57 -11.67 1.28
N HIS A 340 16.79 -11.75 0.73
CA HIS A 340 18.02 -11.80 1.52
C HIS A 340 18.19 -10.55 2.39
N GLU A 341 17.94 -9.37 1.84
CA GLU A 341 17.99 -8.10 2.58
C GLU A 341 16.98 -8.09 3.74
N MET A 342 15.72 -8.48 3.49
CA MET A 342 14.68 -8.55 4.52
C MET A 342 15.02 -9.56 5.64
N GLU A 343 15.57 -10.72 5.30
CA GLU A 343 16.04 -11.71 6.28
C GLU A 343 17.20 -11.16 7.14
N GLY A 344 18.12 -10.42 6.52
CA GLY A 344 19.18 -9.71 7.23
C GLY A 344 18.65 -8.64 8.19
N TYR A 345 17.62 -7.88 7.78
CA TYR A 345 16.99 -6.86 8.63
C TYR A 345 16.29 -7.47 9.84
N ILE A 346 15.57 -8.59 9.67
CA ILE A 346 14.94 -9.32 10.78
C ILE A 346 16.02 -9.74 11.79
N LEU A 347 17.09 -10.39 11.33
CA LEU A 347 18.20 -10.79 12.20
C LEU A 347 18.84 -9.59 12.92
N GLY A 348 18.95 -8.45 12.24
CA GLY A 348 19.42 -7.19 12.82
C GLY A 348 18.53 -6.70 13.97
N VAL A 349 17.21 -6.71 13.79
CA VAL A 349 16.24 -6.36 14.84
C VAL A 349 16.36 -7.31 16.04
N GLU A 350 16.48 -8.61 15.79
CA GLU A 350 16.66 -9.60 16.86
C GLU A 350 17.92 -9.35 17.67
N THR A 351 19.04 -9.08 17.00
CA THR A 351 20.32 -8.76 17.64
C THR A 351 20.23 -7.48 18.48
N MET A 352 19.59 -6.42 17.95
CA MET A 352 19.39 -5.17 18.69
C MET A 352 18.53 -5.38 19.94
N ARG A 353 17.47 -6.18 19.84
CA ARG A 353 16.59 -6.52 20.96
C ARG A 353 17.33 -7.28 22.07
N GLU A 354 18.17 -8.25 21.73
CA GLU A 354 18.97 -8.97 22.73
C GLU A 354 20.01 -8.05 23.41
N ARG A 355 20.66 -7.19 22.63
CA ARG A 355 21.57 -6.17 23.18
C ARG A 355 20.85 -5.22 24.14
N LEU A 356 19.68 -4.73 23.75
CA LEU A 356 18.88 -3.82 24.54
C LEU A 356 18.42 -4.45 25.87
N LYS A 357 17.99 -5.72 25.85
CA LYS A 357 17.69 -6.50 27.06
C LYS A 357 18.89 -6.56 28.00
N GLY A 358 20.10 -6.76 27.46
CA GLY A 358 21.35 -6.72 28.23
C GLY A 358 21.57 -5.37 28.89
N CYS A 359 21.42 -4.27 28.15
CA CYS A 359 21.55 -2.90 28.67
C CYS A 359 20.53 -2.60 29.79
N LEU A 360 19.25 -2.93 29.57
CA LEU A 360 18.18 -2.78 30.55
C LEU A 360 18.48 -3.56 31.83
N SER A 361 18.98 -4.80 31.71
CA SER A 361 19.33 -5.64 32.85
C SER A 361 20.48 -5.03 33.67
N CYS A 362 21.54 -4.56 33.00
CA CYS A 362 22.68 -3.91 33.66
C CYS A 362 22.27 -2.65 34.42
N ILE A 363 21.47 -1.77 33.80
CA ILE A 363 21.00 -0.52 34.43
C ILE A 363 20.08 -0.82 35.61
N SER A 364 19.15 -1.77 35.45
CA SER A 364 18.24 -2.17 36.52
C SER A 364 19.01 -2.70 37.75
N GLN A 365 20.00 -3.56 37.54
CA GLN A 365 20.87 -4.05 38.62
C GLN A 365 21.66 -2.92 39.28
N HIS A 366 22.20 -1.98 38.51
CA HIS A 366 22.92 -0.83 39.04
C HIS A 366 22.02 0.05 39.93
N LEU A 367 20.78 0.30 39.49
CA LEU A 367 19.79 1.07 40.26
C LEU A 367 19.40 0.37 41.57
N ILE A 368 19.24 -0.97 41.56
CA ILE A 368 18.97 -1.76 42.76
C ILE A 368 20.13 -1.64 43.76
N VAL A 369 21.37 -1.90 43.32
CA VAL A 369 22.56 -1.79 44.18
C VAL A 369 22.73 -0.38 44.74
N ARG A 370 22.41 0.65 43.96
CA ARG A 370 22.45 2.04 44.41
C ARG A 370 21.40 2.35 45.47
N ALA A 371 20.18 1.83 45.31
CA ALA A 371 19.11 1.99 46.29
C ALA A 371 19.46 1.32 47.63
N GLU A 372 20.07 0.13 47.59
CA GLU A 372 20.55 -0.59 48.78
C GLU A 372 21.66 0.15 49.53
N ARG A 373 22.56 0.84 48.80
CA ARG A 373 23.68 1.59 49.39
C ARG A 373 23.30 2.94 50.00
N GLN A 374 22.12 3.47 49.70
CA GLN A 374 21.64 4.77 50.24
C GLN A 374 20.25 4.66 50.90
N PRO A 375 20.08 3.82 51.94
CA PRO A 375 18.77 3.54 52.53
C PRO A 375 18.11 4.74 53.25
N HIS A 376 18.87 5.81 53.53
CA HIS A 376 18.43 6.92 54.38
C HIS A 376 18.10 8.24 53.65
N LYS A 377 18.05 8.27 52.31
CA LYS A 377 17.48 9.41 51.59
C LYS A 377 16.06 9.06 51.12
N PRO A 378 14.99 9.68 51.64
CA PRO A 378 13.62 9.34 51.30
C PRO A 378 13.29 9.86 49.90
N TRP A 379 13.74 9.15 48.87
CA TRP A 379 13.39 9.44 47.46
C TRP A 379 12.03 8.84 47.05
N PHE A 380 11.48 7.94 47.88
CA PHE A 380 10.19 7.27 47.64
C PHE A 380 8.95 8.15 47.91
N ALA A 381 9.10 9.41 48.31
CA ALA A 381 7.94 10.29 48.58
C ALA A 381 7.30 10.92 47.32
N ARG A 382 7.81 10.68 46.10
CA ARG A 382 7.27 11.32 44.87
C ARG A 382 6.68 10.38 43.82
N LEU A 383 6.61 9.07 44.07
CA LEU A 383 5.95 8.11 43.18
C LEU A 383 4.64 7.58 43.79
N LYS A 384 3.83 8.49 44.33
CA LYS A 384 2.39 8.24 44.56
C LYS A 384 1.58 9.14 43.63
N ILE A 385 1.02 8.49 42.60
CA ILE A 385 -0.25 8.80 41.95
C ILE A 385 -0.33 10.17 41.26
N GLN A 386 -0.16 10.16 39.95
CA GLN A 386 -1.11 10.78 39.04
C GLN A 386 -1.32 9.88 37.83
#